data_AF-A0A6H9Z5X6-F1
#
_entry.id   AF-A0A6H9Z5X6-F1
#
_cell.length_a   1.000
_cell.length_b   1.000
_cell.length_c   1.000
_cell.angle_alpha   90.00
_cell.angle_beta   90.00
_cell.angle_gamma   90.00
#
_symmetry.space_group_name_H-M   'P 1'
#
loop_
_entity.id
_entity.type
_entity.pdbx_description
1 polymer ?
#
loop_
_entity_poly.entity_id
_entity_poly.type
_entity_poly.pdbx_seq_one_letter_code
_entity_poly.pdbx_strand_id
1 'polypeptide(L)'
;MDAEPFNRAWGRFAGWLAERAPDDHAVLRPPASEEQIAAVEEAYGVVLHPDLKALLRLHDGTQSGSHPYGDFLPLGHRLSTVQRIVWTRDTLVSHYESSRPYFDAEEPVEAHADQWVPFAEPNDGGFAFVDHRPGPTYGQVYEFGMGSGAVEAKLWATSLTAFFEALATAVETGTPFQGYRPAFIEYVRVPAPGLDHLVGLRIFDWRIEPERPDRDPNYILHPVTGS
;
A
#
# COMPACT_ATOMS: atom_id res chain seq x y z
N MET A 1 6.12 -19.46 -12.86
CA MET A 1 6.34 -19.29 -11.42
C MET A 1 5.05 -19.65 -10.72
N ASP A 2 5.17 -20.30 -9.57
CA ASP A 2 4.04 -20.75 -8.77
C ASP A 2 3.43 -19.56 -8.00
N ALA A 3 2.13 -19.32 -8.17
CA ALA A 3 1.40 -18.28 -7.46
C ALA A 3 0.90 -18.73 -6.08
N GLU A 4 1.11 -20.00 -5.72
CA GLU A 4 0.64 -20.56 -4.45
C GLU A 4 1.17 -19.81 -3.21
N PRO A 5 2.46 -19.44 -3.10
CA PRO A 5 2.95 -18.66 -1.96
C PRO A 5 2.22 -17.32 -1.81
N PHE A 6 2.06 -16.59 -2.91
CA PHE A 6 1.31 -15.34 -2.94
C PHE A 6 -0.14 -15.54 -2.52
N ASN A 7 -0.84 -16.51 -3.11
CA ASN A 7 -2.25 -16.79 -2.81
C ASN A 7 -2.46 -17.14 -1.33
N ARG A 8 -1.53 -17.87 -0.70
CA ARG A 8 -1.57 -18.16 0.73
C ARG A 8 -1.36 -16.90 1.58
N ALA A 9 -0.39 -16.06 1.23
CA ALA A 9 -0.11 -14.81 1.94
C ALA A 9 -1.30 -13.84 1.86
N TRP A 10 -1.82 -13.60 0.65
CA TRP A 10 -3.02 -12.81 0.43
C TRP A 10 -4.24 -13.40 1.15
N GLY A 11 -4.46 -14.71 1.04
CA GLY A 11 -5.58 -15.38 1.68
C GLY A 11 -5.64 -15.21 3.19
N ARG A 12 -4.49 -15.21 3.88
CA ARG A 12 -4.40 -14.89 5.32
C ARG A 12 -4.83 -13.45 5.61
N PHE A 13 -4.26 -12.49 4.88
CA PHE A 13 -4.57 -11.08 5.08
C PHE A 13 -6.03 -10.75 4.75
N ALA A 14 -6.53 -11.20 3.59
CA ALA A 14 -7.91 -11.00 3.17
C ALA A 14 -8.91 -11.75 4.07
N GLY A 15 -8.56 -12.96 4.54
CA GLY A 15 -9.36 -13.70 5.52
C GLY A 15 -9.49 -12.95 6.84
N TRP A 16 -8.39 -12.36 7.33
CA TRP A 16 -8.42 -11.50 8.50
C TRP A 16 -9.31 -10.27 8.28
N LEU A 17 -9.23 -9.62 7.12
CA LEU A 17 -10.12 -8.49 6.78
C LEU A 17 -11.59 -8.95 6.79
N ALA A 18 -11.92 -10.08 6.16
CA ALA A 18 -13.29 -10.60 6.14
C ALA A 18 -13.86 -10.83 7.54
N GLU A 19 -13.04 -11.28 8.50
CA GLU A 19 -13.46 -11.54 9.87
C GLU A 19 -13.48 -10.30 10.78
N ARG A 20 -12.53 -9.36 10.58
CA ARG A 20 -12.25 -8.28 11.55
C ARG A 20 -12.61 -6.89 11.04
N ALA A 21 -12.61 -6.70 9.72
CA ALA A 21 -12.90 -5.47 8.99
C ALA A 21 -13.77 -5.77 7.74
N PRO A 22 -14.99 -6.34 7.92
CA PRO A 22 -15.80 -6.85 6.81
C PRO A 22 -16.19 -5.77 5.80
N ASP A 23 -16.33 -4.50 6.22
CA ASP A 23 -16.62 -3.38 5.32
C ASP A 23 -15.44 -3.07 4.39
N ASP A 24 -14.20 -3.15 4.89
CA ASP A 24 -12.97 -3.03 4.09
C ASP A 24 -12.82 -4.20 3.11
N HIS A 25 -13.18 -5.41 3.54
CA HIS A 25 -13.20 -6.58 2.66
C HIS A 25 -14.29 -6.46 1.57
N ALA A 26 -15.46 -5.93 1.90
CA ALA A 26 -16.61 -5.86 0.99
C ALA A 26 -16.38 -4.93 -0.21
N VAL A 27 -15.44 -3.98 -0.11
CA VAL A 27 -15.09 -3.07 -1.20
C VAL A 27 -14.01 -3.63 -2.13
N LEU A 28 -13.44 -4.81 -1.85
CA LEU A 28 -12.58 -5.51 -2.80
C LEU A 28 -13.39 -5.84 -4.07
N ARG A 29 -12.84 -5.50 -5.24
CA ARG A 29 -13.49 -5.75 -6.52
C ARG A 29 -13.32 -7.22 -6.93
N PRO A 30 -14.20 -7.74 -7.80
CA PRO A 30 -13.97 -9.03 -8.43
C PRO A 30 -12.63 -9.08 -9.20
N PRO A 31 -12.12 -10.28 -9.54
CA PRO A 31 -10.93 -10.44 -10.37
C PRO A 31 -10.93 -9.61 -11.65
N ALA A 32 -9.75 -9.15 -12.05
CA ALA A 32 -9.51 -8.66 -13.40
C ALA A 32 -9.54 -9.81 -14.40
N SER A 33 -10.05 -9.54 -15.60
CA SER A 33 -9.96 -10.47 -16.73
C SER A 33 -8.53 -10.54 -17.29
N GLU A 34 -8.20 -11.62 -17.99
CA GLU A 34 -6.88 -11.76 -18.62
C GLU A 34 -6.65 -10.68 -19.69
N GLU A 35 -7.71 -10.23 -20.37
CA GLU A 35 -7.65 -9.13 -21.34
C GLU A 35 -7.28 -7.81 -20.65
N GLN A 36 -7.83 -7.54 -19.47
CA GLN A 36 -7.47 -6.36 -18.68
C GLN A 36 -6.03 -6.42 -18.19
N ILE A 37 -5.56 -7.59 -17.73
CA ILE A 37 -4.17 -7.79 -17.31
C ILE A 37 -3.21 -7.60 -18.50
N ALA A 38 -3.55 -8.15 -19.66
CA ALA A 38 -2.77 -7.98 -20.88
C ALA A 38 -2.69 -6.51 -21.32
N ALA A 39 -3.76 -5.72 -21.12
CA ALA A 39 -3.73 -4.28 -21.40
C ALA A 39 -2.74 -3.51 -20.50
N VAL A 40 -2.53 -3.95 -19.26
CA VAL A 40 -1.48 -3.38 -18.39
C VAL A 40 -0.10 -3.75 -18.93
N GLU A 41 0.12 -5.02 -19.28
CA GLU A 41 1.39 -5.49 -19.86
C GLU A 41 1.72 -4.72 -21.15
N GLU A 42 0.73 -4.51 -22.03
CA GLU A 42 0.86 -3.73 -23.26
C GLU A 42 1.18 -2.26 -22.97
N ALA A 43 0.44 -1.62 -22.05
CA ALA A 43 0.67 -0.22 -21.70
C ALA A 43 2.10 -0.02 -21.22
N TYR A 44 2.56 -0.83 -20.25
CA TYR A 44 3.90 -0.70 -19.68
C TYR A 44 5.01 -1.26 -20.57
N GLY A 45 4.70 -2.09 -21.57
CA GLY A 45 5.69 -2.78 -22.38
C GLY A 45 6.51 -3.82 -21.59
N VAL A 46 5.92 -4.37 -20.51
CA VAL A 46 6.57 -5.35 -19.62
C VAL A 46 5.68 -6.57 -19.41
N VAL A 47 6.27 -7.71 -19.07
CA VAL A 47 5.53 -8.82 -18.48
C VAL A 47 5.37 -8.54 -16.99
N LEU A 48 4.13 -8.52 -16.51
CA LEU A 48 3.86 -8.24 -15.10
C LEU A 48 4.46 -9.33 -14.21
N HIS A 49 5.01 -8.89 -13.08
CA HIS A 49 5.50 -9.77 -12.03
C HIS A 49 4.41 -10.79 -11.65
N PRO A 50 4.73 -12.10 -11.49
CA PRO A 50 3.74 -13.13 -11.24
C PRO A 50 2.82 -12.85 -10.05
N ASP A 51 3.38 -12.33 -8.94
CA ASP A 51 2.60 -11.98 -7.76
C ASP A 51 1.59 -10.85 -8.04
N LEU A 52 1.96 -9.86 -8.85
CA LEU A 52 1.06 -8.78 -9.22
C LEU A 52 -0.07 -9.28 -10.13
N LYS A 53 0.23 -10.19 -11.06
CA LYS A 53 -0.82 -10.88 -11.82
C LYS A 53 -1.72 -11.72 -10.93
N ALA A 54 -1.15 -12.42 -9.94
CA ALA A 54 -1.93 -13.19 -9.00
C ALA A 54 -2.86 -12.29 -8.17
N LEU A 55 -2.38 -11.11 -7.72
CA LEU A 55 -3.22 -10.12 -7.06
C LEU A 55 -4.38 -9.67 -7.95
N LEU A 56 -4.10 -9.28 -9.20
CA LEU A 56 -5.14 -8.83 -10.14
C LEU A 56 -6.16 -9.92 -10.48
N ARG A 57 -5.73 -11.19 -10.53
CA ARG A 57 -6.61 -12.36 -10.70
C ARG A 57 -7.46 -12.67 -9.48
N LEU A 58 -7.15 -12.09 -8.32
CA LEU A 58 -8.00 -12.18 -7.13
C LEU A 58 -8.91 -10.96 -7.04
N HIS A 59 -8.37 -9.75 -7.26
CA HIS A 59 -9.09 -8.49 -7.14
C HIS A 59 -8.58 -7.44 -8.12
N ASP A 60 -9.48 -6.86 -8.91
CA ASP A 60 -9.25 -5.66 -9.72
C ASP A 60 -9.31 -4.40 -8.84
N GLY A 61 -8.47 -4.33 -7.80
CA GLY A 61 -8.42 -3.20 -6.86
C GLY A 61 -9.60 -3.13 -5.89
N THR A 62 -9.81 -1.94 -5.31
CA THR A 62 -10.98 -1.63 -4.47
C THR A 62 -11.97 -0.72 -5.20
N GLN A 63 -13.22 -0.67 -4.72
CA GLN A 63 -14.23 0.23 -5.25
C GLN A 63 -13.79 1.70 -5.07
N SER A 64 -13.80 2.46 -6.18
CA SER A 64 -13.54 3.90 -6.17
C SER A 64 -14.75 4.71 -5.71
N GLY A 65 -14.54 5.76 -4.92
CA GLY A 65 -15.58 6.73 -4.54
C GLY A 65 -15.37 7.30 -3.13
N SER A 66 -16.33 8.07 -2.62
CA SER A 66 -16.33 8.60 -1.25
C SER A 66 -16.72 7.54 -0.20
N HIS A 67 -16.26 6.31 -0.36
CA HIS A 67 -16.42 5.28 0.67
C HIS A 67 -15.27 5.38 1.66
N PRO A 68 -15.54 5.28 2.97
CA PRO A 68 -14.51 5.40 3.99
C PRO A 68 -13.70 4.11 4.19
N TYR A 69 -13.85 3.13 3.30
CA TYR A 69 -13.32 1.77 3.39
C TYR A 69 -12.44 1.45 2.19
N GLY A 70 -11.54 0.49 2.34
CA GLY A 70 -10.65 0.01 1.27
C GLY A 70 -9.22 0.56 1.35
N ASP A 71 -8.99 1.51 2.25
CA ASP A 71 -7.67 2.11 2.55
C ASP A 71 -6.93 1.23 3.58
N PHE A 72 -6.99 -0.09 3.42
CA PHE A 72 -6.57 -1.09 4.40
C PHE A 72 -5.08 -1.44 4.33
N LEU A 73 -4.29 -0.78 3.48
CA LEU A 73 -2.83 -0.94 3.46
C LEU A 73 -2.16 0.21 4.23
N PRO A 74 -0.90 0.05 4.67
CA PRO A 74 -0.17 1.10 5.38
C PRO A 74 -0.24 2.47 4.67
N LEU A 75 -0.25 3.55 5.46
CA LEU A 75 -0.38 4.93 4.96
C LEU A 75 -1.69 5.20 4.19
N GLY A 76 -2.76 4.45 4.46
CA GLY A 76 -4.06 4.64 3.82
C GLY A 76 -4.06 4.28 2.34
N HIS A 77 -3.17 3.39 1.92
CA HIS A 77 -3.13 2.90 0.55
C HIS A 77 -4.32 1.97 0.29
N ARG A 78 -4.92 2.11 -0.90
CA ARG A 78 -5.94 1.19 -1.43
C ARG A 78 -5.45 0.50 -2.68
N LEU A 79 -5.90 -0.73 -2.91
CA LEU A 79 -5.52 -1.46 -4.12
C LEU A 79 -6.03 -0.74 -5.37
N SER A 80 -5.11 -0.53 -6.32
CA SER A 80 -5.41 0.09 -7.60
C SER A 80 -6.16 -0.88 -8.52
N THR A 81 -7.16 -0.37 -9.22
CA THR A 81 -7.80 -1.10 -10.33
C THR A 81 -6.87 -1.11 -11.54
N VAL A 82 -7.05 -2.05 -12.47
CA VAL A 82 -6.35 -2.07 -13.76
C VAL A 82 -6.46 -0.72 -14.47
N GLN A 83 -7.66 -0.13 -14.49
CA GLN A 83 -7.89 1.18 -15.08
C GLN A 83 -7.01 2.25 -14.43
N ARG A 84 -6.87 2.20 -13.11
CA ARG A 84 -6.04 3.15 -12.37
C ARG A 84 -4.56 2.92 -12.63
N ILE A 85 -4.10 1.67 -12.66
CA ILE A 85 -2.71 1.30 -12.99
C ILE A 85 -2.33 1.87 -14.35
N VAL A 86 -3.16 1.65 -15.38
CA VAL A 86 -2.92 2.19 -16.73
C VAL A 86 -2.92 3.72 -16.73
N TRP A 87 -3.86 4.36 -16.03
CA TRP A 87 -3.92 5.82 -15.94
C TRP A 87 -2.69 6.41 -15.23
N THR A 88 -2.18 5.76 -14.18
CA THR A 88 -1.01 6.22 -13.43
C THR A 88 0.26 6.20 -14.27
N ARG A 89 0.35 5.29 -15.24
CA ARG A 89 1.52 5.13 -16.10
C ARG A 89 1.99 6.45 -16.71
N ASP A 90 1.08 7.23 -17.30
CA ASP A 90 1.47 8.46 -17.99
C ASP A 90 2.03 9.51 -17.02
N THR A 91 1.53 9.51 -15.78
CA THR A 91 2.08 10.35 -14.70
C THR A 91 3.50 9.92 -14.35
N LEU A 92 3.75 8.61 -14.20
CA LEU A 92 5.07 8.06 -13.88
C LEU A 92 6.08 8.28 -15.00
N VAL A 93 5.68 8.08 -16.26
CA VAL A 93 6.54 8.35 -17.43
C VAL A 93 6.87 9.84 -17.53
N SER A 94 5.89 10.71 -17.30
CA SER A 94 6.13 12.17 -17.28
C SER A 94 7.09 12.57 -16.15
N HIS A 95 6.95 11.94 -14.97
CA HIS A 95 7.86 12.14 -13.86
C HIS A 95 9.29 11.71 -14.22
N TYR A 96 9.46 10.48 -14.75
CA TYR A 96 10.72 9.96 -15.24
C TYR A 96 11.40 10.91 -16.24
N GLU A 97 10.71 11.33 -17.30
CA GLU A 97 11.32 12.20 -18.32
C GLU A 97 11.71 13.58 -17.76
N SER A 98 10.98 14.08 -16.76
CA SER A 98 11.30 15.34 -16.10
C SER A 98 12.53 15.25 -15.17
N SER A 99 12.74 14.10 -14.54
CA SER A 99 13.80 13.87 -13.57
C SER A 99 15.08 13.32 -14.21
N ARG A 100 14.97 12.59 -15.35
CA ARG A 100 16.06 11.97 -16.11
C ARG A 100 17.29 12.86 -16.35
N PRO A 101 17.21 14.18 -16.57
CA PRO A 101 18.39 15.04 -16.75
C PRO A 101 19.22 15.27 -15.47
N TYR A 102 18.69 14.92 -14.29
CA TYR A 102 19.30 15.21 -12.98
C TYR A 102 20.01 13.98 -12.37
N PHE A 103 20.23 12.96 -13.19
CA PHE A 103 20.38 11.57 -12.80
C PHE A 103 21.54 10.95 -13.63
N ASP A 104 22.58 10.43 -12.95
CA ASP A 104 23.79 9.76 -13.45
C ASP A 104 23.70 8.22 -13.32
N ALA A 105 24.12 7.48 -14.34
CA ALA A 105 23.93 6.02 -14.61
C ALA A 105 23.94 4.95 -13.48
N GLU A 106 24.37 5.22 -12.24
CA GLU A 106 24.15 4.36 -11.06
C GLU A 106 22.97 4.89 -10.22
N GLU A 107 21.80 4.80 -10.82
CA GLU A 107 20.65 5.61 -10.45
C GLU A 107 19.77 5.00 -9.34
N PRO A 108 19.24 5.84 -8.42
CA PRO A 108 18.30 5.41 -7.40
C PRO A 108 16.96 4.98 -8.05
N VAL A 109 16.07 4.30 -7.31
CA VAL A 109 14.89 3.64 -7.92
C VAL A 109 13.95 4.61 -8.63
N GLU A 110 13.91 5.86 -8.19
CA GLU A 110 13.11 7.02 -8.65
C GLU A 110 13.42 7.44 -10.07
N ALA A 111 14.65 7.17 -10.48
CA ALA A 111 15.14 7.39 -11.82
C ALA A 111 14.57 6.44 -12.86
N HIS A 112 13.73 5.49 -12.47
CA HIS A 112 13.17 4.50 -13.36
C HIS A 112 11.67 4.35 -13.14
N ALA A 113 11.01 5.47 -12.87
CA ALA A 113 9.57 5.51 -12.65
C ALA A 113 8.76 4.96 -13.84
N ASP A 114 9.32 4.97 -15.06
CA ASP A 114 8.74 4.33 -16.24
C ASP A 114 8.66 2.78 -16.13
N GLN A 115 9.46 2.17 -15.26
CA GLN A 115 9.48 0.73 -14.98
C GLN A 115 8.79 0.37 -13.65
N TRP A 116 8.08 1.31 -13.03
CA TRP A 116 7.29 1.05 -11.82
C TRP A 116 5.87 0.66 -12.20
N VAL A 117 5.40 -0.50 -11.73
CA VAL A 117 3.99 -0.84 -11.86
C VAL A 117 3.30 -0.65 -10.50
N PRO A 118 2.46 0.38 -10.35
CA PRO A 118 1.73 0.62 -9.11
C PRO A 118 0.72 -0.51 -8.87
N PHE A 119 0.49 -0.84 -7.60
CA PHE A 119 -0.55 -1.78 -7.19
C PHE A 119 -1.47 -1.19 -6.12
N ALA A 120 -1.05 -0.10 -5.46
CA ALA A 120 -1.88 0.61 -4.52
C ALA A 120 -1.56 2.11 -4.52
N GLU A 121 -2.52 2.91 -4.08
CA GLU A 121 -2.40 4.36 -3.99
C GLU A 121 -3.12 4.90 -2.76
N PRO A 122 -2.59 5.92 -2.08
CA PRO A 122 -3.27 6.65 -1.03
C PRO A 122 -4.05 7.84 -1.63
N ASN A 123 -4.76 8.60 -0.78
CA ASN A 123 -5.45 9.83 -1.18
C ASN A 123 -4.54 11.08 -1.23
N ASP A 124 -3.21 10.92 -1.28
CA ASP A 124 -2.24 12.02 -1.19
C ASP A 124 -1.35 12.20 -2.44
N GLY A 125 -1.58 11.40 -3.49
CA GLY A 125 -0.81 11.43 -4.72
C GLY A 125 0.45 10.55 -4.73
N GLY A 126 0.70 9.79 -3.66
CA GLY A 126 1.72 8.74 -3.63
C GLY A 126 1.32 7.44 -4.34
N PHE A 127 2.21 6.45 -4.28
CA PHE A 127 2.06 5.12 -4.87
C PHE A 127 2.80 4.07 -4.05
N ALA A 128 2.21 2.88 -3.95
CA ALA A 128 2.96 1.66 -3.70
C ALA A 128 3.10 0.90 -5.03
N PHE A 129 4.32 0.49 -5.36
CA PHE A 129 4.64 -0.09 -6.66
C PHE A 129 5.56 -1.29 -6.57
N VAL A 130 5.52 -2.11 -7.62
CA VAL A 130 6.45 -3.21 -7.87
C VAL A 130 7.49 -2.75 -8.89
N ASP A 131 8.76 -2.81 -8.54
CA ASP A 131 9.86 -2.49 -9.45
C ASP A 131 9.99 -3.58 -10.54
N HIS A 132 9.77 -3.21 -11.80
CA HIS A 132 9.91 -4.13 -12.95
C HIS A 132 11.24 -3.96 -13.69
N ARG A 133 12.21 -3.23 -13.12
CA ARG A 133 13.56 -3.17 -13.67
C ARG A 133 14.21 -4.55 -13.72
N PRO A 134 14.80 -4.96 -14.85
CA PRO A 134 15.62 -6.16 -14.89
C PRO A 134 16.81 -6.01 -13.95
N GLY A 135 16.97 -6.95 -13.01
CA GLY A 135 18.10 -6.94 -12.09
C GLY A 135 17.72 -7.32 -10.66
N PRO A 136 18.55 -6.95 -9.67
CA PRO A 136 18.41 -7.39 -8.28
C PRO A 136 17.19 -6.82 -7.55
N THR A 137 16.59 -5.75 -8.08
CA THR A 137 15.38 -5.11 -7.51
C THR A 137 14.09 -5.59 -8.16
N TYR A 138 14.15 -6.41 -9.22
CA TYR A 138 12.95 -6.93 -9.89
C TYR A 138 12.00 -7.61 -8.88
N GLY A 139 10.76 -7.13 -8.84
CA GLY A 139 9.72 -7.63 -7.94
C GLY A 139 9.68 -6.97 -6.56
N GLN A 140 10.66 -6.15 -6.19
CA GLN A 140 10.66 -5.45 -4.90
C GLN A 140 9.50 -4.46 -4.82
N VAL A 141 8.96 -4.32 -3.61
CA VAL A 141 7.81 -3.47 -3.30
C VAL A 141 8.30 -2.22 -2.58
N TYR A 142 7.93 -1.07 -3.12
CA TYR A 142 8.27 0.23 -2.57
C TYR A 142 7.02 1.06 -2.32
N GLU A 143 7.15 2.04 -1.44
CA GLU A 143 6.22 3.17 -1.32
C GLU A 143 6.94 4.47 -1.63
N PHE A 144 6.23 5.35 -2.33
CA PHE A 144 6.68 6.70 -2.64
C PHE A 144 5.49 7.64 -2.50
N GLY A 145 5.50 8.55 -1.53
CA GLY A 145 4.33 9.38 -1.26
C GLY A 145 4.58 10.49 -0.26
N MET A 146 3.71 11.50 -0.29
CA MET A 146 3.75 12.64 0.62
C MET A 146 3.45 12.21 2.07
N GLY A 147 2.59 11.20 2.27
CA GLY A 147 2.16 10.72 3.57
C GLY A 147 3.26 10.05 4.41
N SER A 148 4.28 9.47 3.77
CA SER A 148 5.49 9.01 4.47
C SER A 148 6.51 10.14 4.72
N GLY A 149 6.32 11.31 4.10
CA GLY A 149 7.31 12.38 4.07
C GLY A 149 8.59 12.01 3.32
N ALA A 150 8.55 10.92 2.56
CA ALA A 150 9.73 10.37 1.92
C ALA A 150 10.10 11.16 0.67
N VAL A 151 11.36 11.59 0.61
CA VAL A 151 11.95 12.21 -0.59
C VAL A 151 12.40 11.13 -1.59
N GLU A 152 12.60 9.91 -1.08
CA GLU A 152 13.04 8.71 -1.80
C GLU A 152 12.02 7.58 -1.56
N ALA A 153 11.88 6.67 -2.53
CA ALA A 153 11.01 5.51 -2.42
C ALA A 153 11.53 4.55 -1.35
N LYS A 154 10.67 4.28 -0.37
CA LYS A 154 10.98 3.43 0.77
C LYS A 154 10.72 1.97 0.42
N LEU A 155 11.75 1.14 0.51
CA LEU A 155 11.59 -0.31 0.37
C LEU A 155 10.68 -0.86 1.48
N TRP A 156 9.55 -1.45 1.08
CA TRP A 156 8.58 -2.07 1.97
C TRP A 156 8.81 -3.57 2.12
N ALA A 157 9.11 -4.27 1.01
CA ALA A 157 9.41 -5.70 1.01
C ALA A 157 10.18 -6.12 -0.25
N THR A 158 10.78 -7.30 -0.20
CA THR A 158 11.54 -7.87 -1.33
C THR A 158 10.68 -8.47 -2.43
N SER A 159 9.39 -8.70 -2.16
CA SER A 159 8.38 -9.13 -3.13
C SER A 159 6.98 -8.80 -2.62
N LEU A 160 5.98 -8.87 -3.51
CA LEU A 160 4.58 -8.71 -3.12
C LEU A 160 4.10 -9.87 -2.23
N THR A 161 4.61 -11.09 -2.43
CA THR A 161 4.42 -12.19 -1.47
C THR A 161 4.96 -11.83 -0.09
N ALA A 162 6.22 -11.38 0.02
CA ALA A 162 6.83 -11.01 1.30
C ALA A 162 6.11 -9.84 1.98
N PHE A 163 5.61 -8.89 1.18
CA PHE A 163 4.78 -7.79 1.65
C PHE A 163 3.51 -8.29 2.33
N PHE A 164 2.69 -9.12 1.65
CA PHE A 164 1.45 -9.63 2.24
C PHE A 164 1.68 -10.64 3.36
N GLU A 165 2.79 -11.40 3.36
CA GLU A 165 3.17 -12.24 4.50
C GLU A 165 3.44 -11.39 5.75
N ALA A 166 4.14 -10.26 5.59
CA ALA A 166 4.42 -9.34 6.68
C ALA A 166 3.14 -8.64 7.17
N LEU A 167 2.26 -8.20 6.26
CA LEU A 167 0.98 -7.60 6.64
C LEU A 167 0.06 -8.59 7.34
N ALA A 168 -0.08 -9.81 6.83
CA ALA A 168 -0.85 -10.89 7.45
C ALA A 168 -0.35 -11.16 8.88
N THR A 169 0.97 -11.30 9.04
CA THR A 169 1.58 -11.51 10.36
C THR A 169 1.33 -10.33 11.30
N ALA A 170 1.43 -9.09 10.80
CA ALA A 170 1.16 -7.89 11.58
C ALA A 170 -0.29 -7.85 12.09
N VAL A 171 -1.28 -8.08 11.22
CA VAL A 171 -2.70 -8.05 11.63
C VAL A 171 -3.10 -9.21 12.55
N GLU A 172 -2.49 -10.39 12.37
CA GLU A 172 -2.75 -11.56 13.21
C GLU A 172 -2.14 -11.44 14.61
N THR A 173 -1.00 -10.77 14.75
CA THR A 173 -0.24 -10.71 16.01
C THR A 173 -0.24 -9.34 16.69
N GLY A 174 -0.67 -8.29 15.99
CA GLY A 174 -0.60 -6.90 16.46
C GLY A 174 0.82 -6.29 16.42
N THR A 175 1.79 -6.95 15.78
CA THR A 175 3.15 -6.41 15.60
C THR A 175 3.19 -5.32 14.52
N PRO A 176 4.14 -4.38 14.58
CA PRO A 176 4.23 -3.34 13.56
C PRO A 176 4.80 -3.88 12.25
N PHE A 177 4.30 -3.37 11.13
CA PHE A 177 4.92 -3.45 9.81
C PHE A 177 5.59 -2.10 9.52
N GLN A 178 6.92 -2.06 9.34
CA GLN A 178 7.65 -0.82 9.00
C GLN A 178 7.35 0.38 9.93
N GLY A 179 7.07 0.12 11.22
CA GLY A 179 6.69 1.14 12.21
C GLY A 179 5.19 1.45 12.27
N TYR A 180 4.37 0.82 11.43
CA TYR A 180 2.91 0.97 11.42
C TYR A 180 2.23 -0.20 12.12
N ARG A 181 1.42 0.07 13.14
CA ARG A 181 0.63 -0.95 13.85
C ARG A 181 -0.80 -1.01 13.34
N PRO A 182 -1.37 -2.21 13.15
CA PRO A 182 -2.78 -2.36 12.81
C PRO A 182 -3.66 -1.86 13.97
N ALA A 183 -4.66 -1.05 13.66
CA ALA A 183 -5.58 -0.46 14.61
C ALA A 183 -6.98 -0.31 14.00
N PHE A 184 -7.96 -0.03 14.85
CA PHE A 184 -9.29 0.38 14.41
C PHE A 184 -9.55 1.80 14.91
N ILE A 185 -10.07 2.64 14.02
CA ILE A 185 -10.49 4.01 14.34
C ILE A 185 -12.00 4.03 14.38
N GLU A 186 -12.54 4.59 15.47
CA GLU A 186 -13.95 4.90 15.58
C GLU A 186 -14.19 6.33 15.10
N TYR A 187 -14.88 6.47 13.98
CA TYR A 187 -15.38 7.76 13.52
C TYR A 187 -16.81 7.94 13.99
N VAL A 188 -17.05 9.07 14.67
CA VAL A 188 -18.40 9.54 14.95
C VAL A 188 -18.79 10.44 13.79
N ARG A 189 -19.68 9.96 12.92
CA ARG A 189 -20.29 10.85 11.93
C ARG A 189 -21.24 11.79 12.67
N VAL A 190 -20.88 13.06 12.79
CA VAL A 190 -21.79 14.09 13.29
C VAL A 190 -22.81 14.38 12.19
N PRO A 191 -24.10 14.09 12.40
CA PRO A 191 -25.12 14.39 11.41
C PRO A 191 -25.17 15.90 11.13
N ALA A 192 -25.51 16.26 9.89
CA ALA A 192 -25.94 17.63 9.60
C ALA A 192 -27.14 17.99 10.49
N PRO A 193 -27.34 19.28 10.85
CA PRO A 193 -28.43 19.68 11.74
C PRO A 193 -29.77 19.09 11.28
N GLY A 194 -30.42 18.28 12.13
CA GLY A 194 -31.73 17.66 11.86
C GLY A 194 -31.73 16.16 11.50
N LEU A 195 -30.61 15.44 11.62
CA LEU A 195 -30.55 13.98 11.52
C LEU A 195 -30.20 13.37 12.90
N ASP A 196 -31.10 12.57 13.47
CA ASP A 196 -31.03 12.15 14.89
C ASP A 196 -30.18 10.89 15.17
N HIS A 197 -29.24 10.51 14.30
CA HIS A 197 -28.42 9.31 14.53
C HIS A 197 -26.93 9.54 14.29
N LEU A 198 -26.14 9.21 15.31
CA LEU A 198 -24.69 8.98 15.19
C LEU A 198 -24.49 7.61 14.55
N VAL A 199 -23.80 7.56 13.41
CA VAL A 199 -23.25 6.30 12.90
C VAL A 199 -21.80 6.23 13.38
N GLY A 200 -21.51 5.27 14.25
CA GLY A 200 -20.14 4.91 14.59
C GLY A 200 -19.58 4.06 13.45
N LEU A 201 -18.64 4.61 12.68
CA LEU A 201 -17.89 3.84 11.69
C LEU A 201 -16.65 3.28 12.38
N ARG A 202 -16.44 1.97 12.29
CA ARG A 202 -15.22 1.32 12.76
C ARG A 202 -14.39 0.97 11.54
N ILE A 203 -13.33 1.72 11.31
CA ILE A 203 -12.50 1.64 10.10
C ILE A 203 -11.15 1.05 10.48
N PHE A 204 -10.67 0.08 9.71
CA PHE A 204 -9.33 -0.45 9.89
C PHE A 204 -8.28 0.55 9.38
N ASP A 205 -7.20 0.74 10.13
CA ASP A 205 -6.11 1.66 9.76
C ASP A 205 -4.76 1.18 10.32
N TRP A 206 -3.67 1.77 9.84
CA TRP A 206 -2.29 1.52 10.22
C TRP A 206 -1.68 2.75 10.90
N ARG A 207 -1.62 2.74 12.23
CA ARG A 207 -1.12 3.88 13.02
C ARG A 207 0.40 3.86 13.14
N ILE A 208 1.03 5.02 12.95
CA ILE A 208 2.45 5.22 13.26
C ILE A 208 2.68 4.90 14.73
N GLU A 209 3.59 3.98 15.02
CA GLU A 209 4.11 3.79 16.36
C GLU A 209 4.89 5.07 16.72
N PRO A 210 4.51 5.81 17.78
CA PRO A 210 5.32 6.94 18.21
C PRO A 210 6.73 6.41 18.49
N GLU A 211 7.75 7.08 17.95
CA GLU A 211 9.13 6.74 18.27
C GLU A 211 9.24 6.68 19.79
N ARG A 212 9.68 5.53 20.28
CA ARG A 212 9.88 5.29 21.70
C ARG A 212 10.94 6.30 22.18
N PRO A 213 10.58 7.31 23.00
CA PRO A 213 11.52 8.38 23.37
C PRO A 213 12.68 7.87 24.24
N ASP A 214 12.62 6.63 24.72
CA ASP A 214 13.64 5.96 25.54
C ASP A 214 14.88 5.47 24.77
N ARG A 215 14.98 5.75 23.46
CA ARG A 215 16.16 5.38 22.65
C ARG A 215 17.01 6.55 22.15
N ASP A 216 16.75 7.78 22.58
CA ASP A 216 17.75 8.84 22.43
C ASP A 216 18.75 8.76 23.61
N PRO A 217 20.03 8.40 23.38
CA PRO A 217 21.04 8.36 24.44
C PRO A 217 21.27 9.75 25.10
N ASN A 218 20.72 10.83 24.55
CA ASN A 218 20.81 12.18 25.09
C ASN A 218 19.66 12.56 26.05
N TYR A 219 18.60 11.74 26.19
CA TYR A 219 17.51 12.01 27.13
C TYR A 219 17.56 11.06 28.34
N ILE A 220 18.25 11.50 29.39
CA ILE A 220 18.17 10.86 30.71
C ILE A 220 16.91 11.39 31.41
N LEU A 221 15.89 10.53 31.54
CA LEU A 221 14.71 10.83 32.37
C LEU A 221 15.13 10.83 33.85
N HIS A 222 15.12 12.00 34.48
CA HIS A 222 15.26 12.09 35.93
C HIS A 222 13.92 11.77 36.61
N PRO A 223 13.90 10.92 37.66
CA PRO A 223 12.70 10.69 38.42
C PRO A 223 12.29 11.98 39.17
N VAL A 224 11.06 12.41 38.97
CA VAL A 224 10.45 13.47 39.77
C VAL A 224 10.14 12.88 41.15
N THR A 225 11.04 13.10 42.11
CA THR A 225 10.72 12.86 43.52
C THR A 225 9.85 14.01 44.01
N GLY A 226 8.54 13.76 44.11
CA GLY A 226 7.60 14.72 44.68
C GLY A 226 7.72 14.80 46.19
N SER A 227 7.78 16.03 46.70
CA SER A 227 7.21 16.49 47.98
C SER A 227 7.04 18.01 47.89
#